data_AF-A0A510DTW6-F1
#
_entry.id   AF-A0A510DTW6-F1
#
_cell.length_a   1.000
_cell.length_b   1.000
_cell.length_c   1.000
_cell.angle_alpha   90.00
_cell.angle_beta   90.00
_cell.angle_gamma   90.00
#
_symmetry.space_group_name_H-M   'P 1'
#
loop_
_entity.id
_entity.type
_entity.pdbx_description
1 polymer ?
#
loop_
_entity_poly.entity_id
_entity_poly.type
_entity_poly.pdbx_seq_one_letter_code
_entity_poly.pdbx_strand_id
1 'polypeptide(L)' 'MVYDATILYDKDQFFTKVLQRLEHRLIELGAERIKMGKKWYWVLKKSSKFGETIEL' A
#
# COMPACT_ATOMS: atom_id res chain seq x y z
N MET A 1 -5.04 3.02 -0.12
CA MET A 1 -5.72 3.20 -1.42
C MET A 1 -6.17 1.84 -1.97
N VAL A 2 -7.19 1.81 -2.83
CA VAL A 2 -7.71 0.60 -3.49
C VAL A 2 -7.85 0.91 -4.97
N TYR A 3 -7.39 0.00 -5.85
CA TYR A 3 -7.30 0.29 -7.28
C TYR A 3 -8.35 -0.43 -8.12
N ASP A 4 -8.76 -1.61 -7.67
CA ASP A 4 -9.60 -2.53 -8.45
C ASP A 4 -10.95 -2.77 -7.75
N ALA A 5 -11.32 -1.91 -6.80
CA ALA A 5 -12.56 -1.98 -6.03
C ALA A 5 -13.00 -0.60 -5.50
N THR A 6 -14.28 -0.50 -5.15
CA THR A 6 -14.94 0.69 -4.58
C THR A 6 -15.41 0.40 -3.15
N ILE A 7 -15.32 1.40 -2.28
CA ILE A 7 -15.83 1.34 -0.90
C ILE A 7 -17.35 1.59 -0.93
N LEU A 8 -18.15 0.60 -0.51
CA LEU A 8 -19.61 0.68 -0.50
C LEU A 8 -20.17 1.31 0.79
N TYR A 9 -19.50 1.11 1.92
CA TYR A 9 -19.87 1.66 3.22
C TYR A 9 -18.61 1.85 4.06
N ASP A 10 -18.49 3.02 4.69
CA ASP A 10 -17.36 3.34 5.56
C ASP A 10 -17.79 4.29 6.66
N LYS A 11 -18.18 3.70 7.80
CA LYS A 11 -18.61 4.46 8.96
C LYS A 11 -17.45 5.29 9.51
N ASP A 12 -17.70 6.57 9.75
CA ASP A 12 -16.73 7.53 10.30
C ASP A 12 -15.41 7.64 9.50
N GLN A 13 -15.46 7.25 8.22
CA GLN A 13 -14.30 7.17 7.32
C GLN A 13 -13.17 6.29 7.86
N PHE A 14 -13.50 5.27 8.67
CA PHE A 14 -12.50 4.39 9.29
C PHE A 14 -11.56 3.78 8.24
N PHE A 15 -12.12 3.10 7.24
CA PHE A 15 -11.31 2.39 6.26
C PHE A 15 -10.58 3.34 5.32
N THR A 16 -11.23 4.45 4.95
CA THR A 16 -10.62 5.53 4.17
C THR A 16 -9.37 6.07 4.87
N LYS A 17 -9.45 6.38 6.17
CA LYS A 17 -8.30 6.89 6.95
C LYS A 17 -7.17 5.87 7.04
N VAL A 18 -7.49 4.59 7.22
CA VAL A 18 -6.49 3.50 7.20
C VAL A 18 -5.78 3.44 5.83
N LEU A 19 -6.56 3.49 4.75
CA LEU A 19 -6.05 3.45 3.39
C LEU A 19 -5.21 4.67 3.00
N GLN A 20 -5.56 5.85 3.51
CA GLN A 20 -4.78 7.09 3.34
C GLN A 20 -3.47 7.05 4.11
N ARG A 21 -3.48 6.59 5.37
CA ARG A 21 -2.26 6.42 6.17
C ARG A 21 -1.28 5.47 5.49
N LEU A 22 -1.78 4.33 5.01
CA LEU A 22 -0.98 3.37 4.26
C LEU A 22 -0.41 3.99 2.98
N GLU A 23 -1.22 4.74 2.23
CA GLU A 23 -0.77 5.42 1.00
C GLU A 23 0.35 6.42 1.28
N HIS A 24 0.22 7.25 2.32
CA HIS A 24 1.29 8.17 2.73
C HIS A 24 2.59 7.43 3.06
N ARG A 25 2.52 6.32 3.81
CA ARG A 25 3.73 5.54 4.12
C ARG A 25 4.36 4.88 2.90
N LEU A 26 3.56 4.38 1.97
CA LEU A 26 4.06 3.85 0.71
C LEU A 26 4.78 4.94 -0.11
N ILE A 27 4.24 6.16 -0.16
CA ILE A 27 4.88 7.29 -0.83
C ILE A 27 6.20 7.65 -0.16
N GLU A 28 6.22 7.77 1.17
CA GLU A 28 7.42 8.10 1.94
C GLU A 28 8.55 7.07 1.78
N LEU A 29 8.19 5.78 1.69
CA LEU A 29 9.16 4.70 1.45
C LEU A 29 9.66 4.64 0.01
N GLY A 30 9.04 5.39 -0.92
CA GLY A 30 9.30 5.30 -2.35
C GLY A 30 8.84 3.96 -2.93
N ALA A 31 7.72 3.43 -2.40
CA ALA A 31 7.20 2.14 -2.77
C ALA A 31 6.63 2.15 -4.19
N GLU A 32 6.83 1.04 -4.92
CA GLU A 32 6.38 0.89 -6.30
C GLU A 32 5.46 -0.33 -6.44
N ARG A 33 4.31 -0.14 -7.09
CA ARG A 33 3.39 -1.23 -7.42
C ARG A 33 3.80 -1.83 -8.77
N ILE A 34 4.20 -3.10 -8.76
CA ILE A 34 4.66 -3.82 -9.96
C ILE A 34 3.64 -4.88 -10.34
N LYS A 35 3.34 -4.97 -11.63
CA LYS A 35 2.49 -6.03 -12.20
C LYS A 35 3.33 -7.27 -12.50
N MET A 36 2.89 -8.43 -12.00
CA MET A 36 3.47 -9.73 -12.32
C MET A 36 2.40 -10.66 -12.89
N GLY A 37 2.33 -10.72 -14.22
CA GLY A 37 1.28 -11.45 -14.92
C GLY A 37 -0.11 -10.89 -14.59
N LYS A 38 -0.94 -11.71 -13.93
CA LYS A 38 -2.29 -11.33 -13.45
C LYS A 38 -2.31 -10.81 -12.01
N LYS A 39 -1.15 -10.75 -11.34
CA LYS A 39 -1.03 -10.34 -9.93
C LYS A 39 -0.32 -8.99 -9.84
N TRP A 40 -0.48 -8.35 -8.69
CA TRP A 40 0.23 -7.14 -8.32
C TRP A 40 1.00 -7.38 -7.03
N TYR A 41 2.19 -6.79 -6.92
CA TYR A 41 2.95 -6.76 -5.68
C TYR A 41 3.55 -5.37 -5.49
N TRP A 42 3.86 -5.06 -4.24
CA TRP A 42 4.50 -3.81 -3.87
C TRP A 42 5.96 -4.06 -3.53
N VAL A 43 6.86 -3.29 -4.15
CA VAL A 43 8.24 -3.15 -3.70
C VAL A 43 8.25 -1.98 -2.74
N LEU A 44 8.34 -2.24 -1.44
CA LEU A 44 8.24 -1.19 -0.42
C LEU A 44 9.43 -0.23 -0.44
N LYS A 45 10.64 -0.75 -0.69
CA LYS A 45 11.88 0.04 -0.79
C LYS A 45 12.87 -0.72 -1.66
N LYS A 46 13.44 -0.07 -2.68
CA LYS A 46 14.34 -0.71 -3.66
C LYS A 46 15.61 -1.30 -3.05
N SER A 47 16.08 -0.74 -1.95
CA SER A 47 17.28 -1.18 -1.22
C SER A 47 16.99 -2.11 -0.05
N SER A 48 15.78 -2.68 0.03
CA SER A 48 15.41 -3.58 1.12
C SER A 48 16.32 -4.80 1.17
N LYS A 49 16.80 -5.14 2.36
CA LYS A 49 17.61 -6.35 2.60
C LYS A 49 16.75 -7.48 3.15
N PHE A 50 17.16 -8.71 2.87
CA PHE A 50 16.54 -9.87 3.49
C PHE A 50 16.67 -9.79 5.02
N GLY A 51 15.55 -9.96 5.73
CA GLY A 51 15.49 -9.82 7.19
C GLY A 51 15.26 -8.38 7.69
N GLU A 52 15.16 -7.39 6.80
CA GLU A 52 14.81 -6.01 7.19
C GLU A 52 13.31 -5.93 7.53
N THR A 53 12.99 -5.37 8.70
CA THR A 53 11.61 -5.05 9.09
C THR A 53 11.25 -3.67 8.56
N ILE A 54 10.12 -3.59 7.86
CA ILE A 54 9.56 -2.34 7.32
C ILE A 54 8.16 -2.16 7.91
N GLU A 55 7.92 -1.03 8.57
CA GLU A 55 6.62 -0.68 9.14
C GLU A 55 5.80 0.17 8.16
N LEU A 56 4.48 0.00 8.19
CA LEU A 56 3.50 0.64 7.31
C LEU A 56 2.36 1.30 8.10
#